data_AF-A0A1N7LEJ1-F1
#
_entry.id   AF-A0A1N7LEJ1-F1
#
_cell.length_a   1.000
_cell.length_b   1.000
_cell.length_c   1.000
_cell.angle_alpha   90.00
_cell.angle_beta   90.00
_cell.angle_gamma   90.00
#
_symmetry.space_group_name_H-M   'P 1'
#
loop_
_entity.id
_entity.type
_entity.pdbx_description
1 polymer ?
#
loop_
_entity_poly.entity_id
_entity_poly.type
_entity_poly.pdbx_seq_one_letter_code
_entity_poly.pdbx_strand_id
1 'polypeptide(L)'
;MNELNIYMTFQNILSKSSIIDGNFSIVPGYGADLNFEQAGETIINVVKPKKYPLVALFPPVEVLRDNIIQYKLKFIFCVQTGNGSLGIKDIKSNNTSGHPIIYDWKDMRECAVNFFQVVSDLGKTNPKPFNLTKDGNYIERFSEMGTAKLSGVVLSFDFTILNNTKCENSEYSISDLKDLLSLNNIHPQHKH
;
A
#
# COMPACT_ATOMS: atom_id res chain seq x y z
N MET A 1 13.48 -10.09 9.02
CA MET A 1 12.82 -9.89 7.70
C MET A 1 13.04 -8.43 7.33
N ASN A 2 13.37 -8.09 6.08
CA ASN A 2 13.48 -6.69 5.65
C ASN A 2 12.24 -6.28 4.82
N GLU A 3 12.17 -5.00 4.47
CA GLU A 3 11.05 -4.43 3.68
C GLU A 3 10.84 -5.17 2.35
N LEU A 4 11.92 -5.51 1.63
CA LEU A 4 11.82 -6.22 0.34
C LEU A 4 11.10 -7.57 0.47
N ASN A 5 11.37 -8.30 1.55
CA ASN A 5 10.72 -9.57 1.82
C ASN A 5 9.20 -9.43 2.06
N ILE A 6 8.74 -8.26 2.52
CA ILE A 6 7.31 -7.99 2.74
C ILE A 6 6.58 -7.85 1.40
N TYR A 7 7.15 -7.12 0.44
CA TYR A 7 6.56 -7.02 -0.90
C TYR A 7 6.45 -8.38 -1.59
N MET A 8 7.49 -9.21 -1.48
CA MET A 8 7.47 -10.59 -2.00
C MET A 8 6.40 -11.44 -1.30
N THR A 9 6.22 -11.26 0.01
CA THR A 9 5.18 -11.97 0.77
C THR A 9 3.78 -11.60 0.25
N PHE A 10 3.50 -10.32 0.00
CA PHE A 10 2.22 -9.89 -0.55
C PHE A 10 1.98 -10.42 -1.97
N GLN A 11 3.00 -10.40 -2.83
CA GLN A 11 2.96 -11.01 -4.17
C GLN A 11 2.60 -12.49 -4.08
N ASN A 12 3.26 -13.23 -3.18
CA ASN A 12 3.02 -14.65 -2.97
C ASN A 12 1.59 -14.91 -2.52
N ILE A 13 1.07 -14.16 -1.54
CA ILE A 13 -0.33 -14.32 -1.06
C ILE A 13 -1.31 -14.08 -2.22
N LEU A 14 -1.16 -12.98 -2.94
CA LEU A 14 -2.09 -12.59 -4.00
C LEU A 14 -2.00 -13.50 -5.24
N SER A 15 -0.84 -14.10 -5.51
CA SER A 15 -0.67 -15.13 -6.55
C SER A 15 -1.40 -16.44 -6.25
N LYS A 16 -1.70 -16.73 -4.98
CA LYS A 16 -2.43 -17.93 -4.55
C LYS A 16 -3.95 -17.70 -4.46
N SER A 17 -4.41 -16.46 -4.60
CA SER A 17 -5.83 -16.15 -4.62
C SER A 17 -6.46 -16.67 -5.91
N SER A 18 -7.53 -17.46 -5.80
CA SER A 18 -8.28 -17.95 -6.97
C SER A 18 -9.07 -16.84 -7.70
N ILE A 19 -9.31 -15.71 -7.03
CA ILE A 19 -10.05 -14.57 -7.58
C ILE A 19 -9.08 -13.53 -8.17
N ILE A 20 -8.04 -13.16 -7.42
CA ILE A 20 -7.06 -12.16 -7.87
C ILE A 20 -6.06 -12.77 -8.85
N ASP A 21 -5.70 -14.05 -8.70
CA ASP A 21 -4.86 -14.79 -9.64
C ASP A 21 -3.55 -14.05 -9.98
N GLY A 22 -2.90 -13.50 -8.96
CA GLY A 22 -1.64 -12.76 -9.11
C GLY A 22 -1.74 -11.43 -9.84
N ASN A 23 -2.94 -10.91 -10.14
CA ASN A 23 -3.14 -9.56 -10.69
C ASN A 23 -2.88 -8.50 -9.61
N PHE A 24 -1.61 -8.41 -9.21
CA PHE A 24 -1.10 -7.49 -8.22
C PHE A 24 -0.01 -6.63 -8.84
N SER A 25 -0.01 -5.34 -8.52
CA SER A 25 1.01 -4.41 -9.00
C SER A 25 1.35 -3.37 -7.94
N ILE A 26 2.61 -2.96 -7.91
CA ILE A 26 3.08 -1.85 -7.08
C ILE A 26 3.01 -0.60 -7.96
N VAL A 27 2.33 0.43 -7.47
CA VAL A 27 2.11 1.68 -8.21
C VAL A 27 3.19 2.69 -7.79
N PRO A 28 4.20 3.00 -8.63
CA PRO A 28 5.15 4.06 -8.33
C PRO A 28 4.48 5.44 -8.41
N GLY A 29 4.93 6.38 -7.58
CA GLY A 29 4.61 7.81 -7.75
C GLY A 29 3.35 8.32 -7.05
N TYR A 30 2.88 7.68 -5.98
CA TYR A 30 1.76 8.17 -5.19
C TYR A 30 2.19 8.51 -3.76
N GLY A 31 2.00 9.75 -3.35
CA GLY A 31 2.38 10.29 -2.04
C GLY A 31 1.18 10.57 -1.12
N ALA A 32 1.43 11.22 0.01
CA ALA A 32 0.52 11.38 1.15
C ALA A 32 -0.82 12.11 0.88
N ASP A 33 -1.00 12.76 -0.28
CA ASP A 33 -2.24 13.44 -0.64
C ASP A 33 -3.20 12.53 -1.41
N LEU A 34 -4.26 12.15 -0.71
CA LEU A 34 -5.36 11.28 -1.13
C LEU A 34 -6.33 11.97 -2.12
N ASN A 35 -5.83 12.46 -3.24
CA ASN A 35 -6.72 12.82 -4.35
C ASN A 35 -7.06 11.54 -5.12
N PHE A 36 -8.21 10.94 -4.79
CA PHE A 36 -8.71 9.70 -5.40
C PHE A 36 -8.75 9.76 -6.93
N GLU A 37 -9.04 10.91 -7.53
CA GLU A 37 -9.05 11.06 -8.99
C GLU A 37 -7.70 10.73 -9.64
N GLN A 38 -6.60 11.19 -9.04
CA GLN A 38 -5.24 10.92 -9.54
C GLN A 38 -4.86 9.45 -9.36
N ALA A 39 -5.32 8.79 -8.29
CA ALA A 39 -5.04 7.37 -8.05
C ALA A 39 -5.54 6.49 -9.20
N GLY A 40 -6.73 6.79 -9.73
CA GLY A 40 -7.30 6.07 -10.86
C GLY A 40 -6.42 6.19 -12.10
N GLU A 41 -6.01 7.41 -12.43
CA GLU A 41 -5.14 7.70 -13.59
C GLU A 41 -3.76 7.05 -13.45
N THR A 42 -3.14 7.12 -12.27
CA THR A 42 -1.85 6.48 -12.03
C THR A 42 -1.93 4.97 -12.25
N ILE A 43 -2.97 4.30 -11.72
CA ILE A 43 -3.16 2.87 -11.92
C ILE A 43 -3.26 2.54 -13.42
N ILE A 44 -4.08 3.26 -14.17
CA ILE A 44 -4.28 2.99 -15.60
C ILE A 44 -2.97 3.21 -16.38
N ASN A 45 -2.32 4.36 -16.17
CA ASN A 45 -1.19 4.80 -16.97
C ASN A 45 0.07 3.99 -16.67
N VAL A 46 0.25 3.60 -15.41
CA VAL A 46 1.46 2.92 -14.94
C VAL A 46 1.30 1.41 -14.98
N VAL A 47 0.22 0.88 -14.39
CA VAL A 47 0.02 -0.58 -14.30
C VAL A 47 -0.45 -1.15 -15.64
N LYS A 48 -1.22 -0.38 -16.42
CA LYS A 48 -1.84 -0.82 -17.68
C LYS A 48 -2.46 -2.23 -17.54
N PRO A 49 -3.39 -2.41 -16.59
CA PRO A 49 -3.88 -3.73 -16.23
C PRO A 49 -4.53 -4.42 -17.43
N LYS A 50 -4.11 -5.66 -17.67
CA LYS A 50 -4.65 -6.51 -18.75
C LYS A 50 -5.84 -7.35 -18.29
N LYS A 51 -5.98 -7.57 -16.98
CA LYS A 51 -7.02 -8.41 -16.36
C LYS A 51 -7.48 -7.76 -15.05
N TYR A 52 -8.76 -7.92 -14.77
CA TYR A 52 -9.41 -7.54 -13.52
C TYR A 52 -10.04 -8.79 -12.87
N PRO A 53 -10.20 -8.84 -11.54
CA PRO A 53 -9.89 -7.78 -10.57
C PRO A 53 -8.38 -7.54 -10.41
N LEU A 54 -8.01 -6.27 -10.21
CA LEU A 54 -6.62 -5.83 -9.98
C LEU A 54 -6.46 -5.44 -8.52
N VAL A 55 -5.30 -5.79 -7.95
CA VAL A 55 -4.84 -5.26 -6.67
C VAL A 55 -3.63 -4.36 -6.90
N ALA A 56 -3.70 -3.13 -6.38
CA ALA A 56 -2.62 -2.15 -6.48
C ALA A 56 -2.13 -1.80 -5.08
N LEU A 57 -0.82 -1.93 -4.81
CA LEU A 57 -0.19 -1.40 -3.61
C LEU A 57 0.42 -0.03 -3.94
N PHE A 58 0.01 0.98 -3.19
CA PHE A 58 0.67 2.28 -3.22
C PHE A 58 1.93 2.29 -2.37
N PRO A 59 2.88 3.21 -2.62
CA PRO A 59 4.10 3.32 -1.84
C PRO A 59 3.76 3.44 -0.35
N PRO A 60 4.35 2.61 0.53
CA PRO A 60 4.09 2.71 1.95
C PRO A 60 4.53 4.08 2.50
N VAL A 61 3.81 4.57 3.52
CA VAL A 61 4.24 5.76 4.26
C VAL A 61 4.96 5.31 5.52
N GLU A 62 6.23 5.67 5.64
CA GLU A 62 7.02 5.44 6.86
C GLU A 62 6.69 6.46 7.94
N VAL A 63 6.49 5.96 9.15
CA VAL A 63 6.30 6.74 10.36
C VAL A 63 7.39 6.33 11.34
N LEU A 64 8.34 7.23 11.52
CA LEU A 64 9.47 7.05 12.43
C LEU A 64 9.02 7.36 13.86
N ARG A 65 9.10 6.38 14.78
CA ARG A 65 8.85 6.58 16.21
C ARG A 65 9.90 5.85 17.03
N ASP A 66 10.72 6.57 17.79
CA ASP A 66 11.57 6.03 18.87
C ASP A 66 12.22 4.67 18.57
N ASN A 67 12.90 4.55 17.41
CA ASN A 67 13.59 3.35 16.88
C ASN A 67 12.71 2.23 16.29
N ILE A 68 11.41 2.46 16.15
CA ILE A 68 10.48 1.58 15.45
C ILE A 68 10.07 2.26 14.14
N ILE A 69 10.28 1.55 13.03
CA ILE A 69 9.76 1.95 11.73
C ILE A 69 8.38 1.30 11.58
N GLN A 70 7.35 2.14 11.59
CA GLN A 70 5.98 1.75 11.27
C GLN A 70 5.68 2.17 9.84
N TYR A 71 4.98 1.33 9.11
CA TYR A 71 4.58 1.59 7.74
C TYR A 71 3.06 1.59 7.65
N LYS A 72 2.51 2.61 7.00
CA LYS A 72 1.10 2.66 6.63
C LYS A 72 0.93 2.15 5.22
N LEU A 73 0.17 1.08 5.05
CA LEU A 73 -0.07 0.43 3.78
C LEU A 73 -1.44 0.79 3.23
N LYS A 74 -1.51 0.94 1.90
CA LYS A 74 -2.76 1.16 1.18
C LYS A 74 -2.83 0.27 -0.06
N PHE A 75 -3.76 -0.66 -0.02
CA PHE A 75 -4.08 -1.53 -1.15
C PHE A 75 -5.40 -1.10 -1.78
N ILE A 76 -5.45 -1.05 -3.10
CA ILE A 76 -6.67 -0.85 -3.86
C ILE A 76 -7.02 -2.15 -4.55
N PHE A 77 -8.20 -2.69 -4.24
CA PHE A 77 -8.80 -3.83 -4.91
C PHE A 77 -9.89 -3.29 -5.84
N CYS A 78 -9.69 -3.39 -7.15
CA CYS A 78 -10.54 -2.69 -8.11
C CYS A 78 -10.90 -3.51 -9.34
N VAL A 79 -11.99 -3.07 -9.96
CA VAL A 79 -12.49 -3.51 -11.26
C VAL A 79 -12.81 -2.29 -12.11
N GLN A 80 -12.76 -2.45 -13.43
CA GLN A 80 -13.18 -1.41 -14.36
C GLN A 80 -14.70 -1.38 -14.48
N THR A 81 -15.32 -0.20 -14.39
CA THR A 81 -16.79 -0.07 -14.43
C THR A 81 -17.26 0.49 -15.77
N GLY A 82 -18.25 -0.17 -16.38
CA GLY A 82 -18.97 0.32 -17.58
C GLY A 82 -20.02 1.38 -17.25
N ASN A 83 -20.52 2.07 -18.28
CA ASN A 83 -21.52 3.15 -18.19
C ASN A 83 -22.96 2.61 -18.12
N GLY A 84 -23.22 1.65 -17.24
CA GLY A 84 -24.60 1.15 -17.13
C GLY A 84 -25.48 2.06 -16.26
N SER A 85 -26.78 1.77 -16.25
CA SER A 85 -27.80 2.54 -15.52
C SER A 85 -28.19 1.87 -14.20
N LEU A 86 -28.64 2.66 -13.22
CA LEU A 86 -29.15 2.17 -11.92
C LEU A 86 -28.19 1.24 -11.17
N GLY A 87 -26.88 1.52 -11.26
CA GLY A 87 -25.84 0.75 -10.58
C GLY A 87 -25.47 -0.57 -11.27
N ILE A 88 -26.19 -1.00 -12.31
CA ILE A 88 -25.83 -2.14 -13.17
C ILE A 88 -24.76 -1.67 -14.15
N LYS A 89 -23.73 -2.47 -14.40
CA LYS A 89 -22.58 -2.10 -15.24
C LYS A 89 -22.71 -2.65 -16.66
N ASP A 90 -22.43 -1.80 -17.65
CA ASP A 90 -22.17 -2.26 -19.02
C ASP A 90 -20.92 -3.14 -19.08
N ILE A 91 -20.88 -4.04 -20.07
CA ILE A 91 -19.77 -4.95 -20.33
C ILE A 91 -18.49 -4.12 -20.58
N LYS A 92 -17.46 -4.33 -19.75
CA LYS A 92 -16.07 -3.93 -20.03
C LYS A 92 -15.15 -5.15 -19.89
N SER A 93 -13.84 -4.94 -19.97
CA SER A 93 -12.73 -5.92 -19.94
C SER A 93 -12.63 -6.79 -18.67
N ASN A 94 -13.72 -6.98 -17.92
CA ASN A 94 -13.80 -7.75 -16.69
C ASN A 94 -14.90 -8.83 -16.74
N ASN A 95 -14.67 -9.92 -16.03
CA ASN A 95 -15.58 -11.07 -15.90
C ASN A 95 -16.84 -10.79 -15.04
N THR A 96 -17.18 -9.52 -14.80
CA THR A 96 -18.24 -9.07 -13.87
C THR A 96 -19.33 -8.27 -14.58
N SER A 97 -19.61 -8.61 -15.84
CA SER A 97 -20.63 -7.93 -16.63
C SER A 97 -22.03 -8.13 -16.06
N GLY A 98 -22.84 -7.06 -16.07
CA GLY A 98 -24.27 -7.15 -15.82
C GLY A 98 -24.72 -7.21 -14.36
N HIS A 99 -23.80 -7.09 -13.38
CA HIS A 99 -24.19 -7.09 -11.97
C HIS A 99 -23.94 -5.73 -11.28
N PRO A 100 -24.79 -5.33 -10.31
CA PRO A 100 -24.68 -4.06 -9.62
C PRO A 100 -23.31 -3.77 -8.97
N ILE A 101 -22.91 -2.48 -8.96
CA ILE A 101 -21.67 -2.01 -8.31
C ILE A 101 -21.55 -2.38 -6.84
N ILE A 102 -22.67 -2.54 -6.15
CA ILE A 102 -22.72 -3.00 -4.76
C ILE A 102 -22.18 -4.43 -4.60
N TYR A 103 -22.30 -5.27 -5.62
CA TYR A 103 -21.76 -6.63 -5.60
C TYR A 103 -20.25 -6.60 -5.84
N ASP A 104 -19.77 -5.75 -6.75
CA ASP A 104 -18.32 -5.54 -6.88
C ASP A 104 -17.70 -5.01 -5.59
N TRP A 105 -18.36 -4.09 -4.89
CA TRP A 105 -17.88 -3.65 -3.58
C TRP A 105 -17.85 -4.79 -2.57
N LYS A 106 -18.89 -5.64 -2.54
CA LYS A 106 -18.95 -6.79 -1.64
C LYS A 106 -17.80 -7.76 -1.94
N ASP A 107 -17.62 -8.13 -3.19
CA ASP A 107 -16.67 -9.15 -3.61
C ASP A 107 -15.22 -8.64 -3.49
N MET A 108 -14.96 -7.37 -3.81
CA MET A 108 -13.64 -6.75 -3.58
C MET A 108 -13.36 -6.59 -2.08
N ARG A 109 -14.38 -6.27 -1.27
CA ARG A 109 -14.24 -6.24 0.20
C ARG A 109 -13.93 -7.62 0.75
N GLU A 110 -14.55 -8.67 0.23
CA GLU A 110 -14.25 -10.05 0.62
C GLU A 110 -12.82 -10.44 0.27
N CYS A 111 -12.35 -10.10 -0.93
CA CYS A 111 -10.95 -10.29 -1.33
C CYS A 111 -9.97 -9.56 -0.40
N ALA A 112 -10.26 -8.29 -0.07
CA ALA A 112 -9.44 -7.48 0.82
C ALA A 112 -9.39 -8.06 2.25
N VAL A 113 -10.53 -8.50 2.78
CA VAL A 113 -10.62 -9.15 4.10
C VAL A 113 -9.84 -10.46 4.11
N ASN A 114 -10.01 -11.31 3.12
CA ASN A 114 -9.31 -12.59 3.04
C ASN A 114 -7.80 -12.39 2.94
N PHE A 115 -7.34 -11.43 2.11
CA PHE A 115 -5.94 -11.04 2.06
C PHE A 115 -5.42 -10.59 3.44
N PHE A 116 -6.13 -9.66 4.09
CA PHE A 116 -5.74 -9.15 5.40
C PHE A 116 -5.71 -10.24 6.48
N GLN A 117 -6.64 -11.20 6.45
CA GLN A 117 -6.65 -12.35 7.35
C GLN A 117 -5.40 -13.22 7.17
N VAL A 118 -5.03 -13.55 5.92
CA VAL A 118 -3.81 -14.32 5.64
C VAL A 118 -2.57 -13.56 6.12
N VAL A 119 -2.48 -12.25 5.88
CA VAL A 119 -1.39 -11.41 6.40
C VAL A 119 -1.38 -11.41 7.94
N SER A 120 -2.54 -11.30 8.58
CA SER A 120 -2.67 -11.34 10.03
C SER A 120 -2.22 -12.67 10.62
N ASP A 121 -2.55 -13.78 9.98
CA ASP A 121 -2.18 -15.11 10.44
C ASP A 121 -0.69 -15.39 10.24
N LEU A 122 -0.09 -14.93 9.13
CA LEU A 122 1.36 -14.94 8.96
C LEU A 122 2.06 -14.12 10.05
N GLY A 123 1.49 -12.97 10.42
CA GLY A 123 1.98 -12.15 11.52
C GLY A 123 1.86 -12.82 12.90
N LYS A 124 1.19 -13.95 13.05
CA LYS A 124 1.09 -14.74 14.30
C LYS A 124 2.00 -15.97 14.31
N THR A 125 2.65 -16.29 13.18
CA THR A 125 3.57 -17.44 13.08
C THR A 125 4.84 -17.21 13.88
N ASN A 126 5.52 -18.30 14.27
CA ASN A 126 6.80 -18.25 14.97
C ASN A 126 7.94 -18.72 14.03
N PRO A 127 9.06 -17.97 13.92
CA PRO A 127 9.31 -16.68 14.55
C PRO A 127 8.47 -15.55 13.95
N LYS A 128 8.01 -14.61 14.79
CA LYS A 128 7.12 -13.52 14.38
C LYS A 128 7.82 -12.56 13.42
N PRO A 129 7.41 -12.46 12.14
CA PRO A 129 8.14 -11.66 11.15
C PRO A 129 7.79 -10.16 11.22
N PHE A 130 6.56 -9.83 11.64
CA PHE A 130 6.03 -8.48 11.74
C PHE A 130 4.85 -8.41 12.72
N ASN A 131 4.49 -7.20 13.11
CA ASN A 131 3.31 -6.85 13.85
C ASN A 131 2.34 -6.08 12.96
N LEU A 132 1.05 -6.34 13.13
CA LEU A 132 -0.01 -5.46 12.64
C LEU A 132 -0.55 -4.65 13.81
N THR A 133 -0.79 -3.36 13.60
CA THR A 133 -1.49 -2.54 14.58
C THR A 133 -2.96 -2.95 14.61
N LYS A 134 -3.58 -3.00 15.79
CA LYS A 134 -5.02 -3.34 15.90
C LYS A 134 -5.91 -2.15 15.54
N ASP A 135 -5.42 -0.95 15.80
CA ASP A 135 -6.14 0.31 15.61
C ASP A 135 -5.86 0.89 14.22
N GLY A 136 -6.87 1.51 13.61
CA GLY A 136 -6.72 2.24 12.34
C GLY A 136 -6.79 1.39 11.07
N ASN A 137 -7.10 0.09 11.17
CA ASN A 137 -7.34 -0.74 9.98
C ASN A 137 -8.77 -0.50 9.47
N TYR A 138 -8.93 -0.11 8.20
CA TYR A 138 -10.25 0.13 7.61
C TYR A 138 -10.32 -0.28 6.14
N ILE A 139 -11.57 -0.51 5.70
CA ILE A 139 -11.90 -0.73 4.31
C ILE A 139 -12.89 0.35 3.88
N GLU A 140 -12.53 1.09 2.84
CA GLU A 140 -13.37 2.12 2.23
C GLU A 140 -13.84 1.66 0.85
N ARG A 141 -15.09 1.96 0.49
CA ARG A 141 -15.63 1.67 -0.85
C ARG A 141 -15.52 2.91 -1.72
N PHE A 142 -15.19 2.72 -2.99
CA PHE A 142 -15.15 3.82 -3.95
C PHE A 142 -15.78 3.39 -5.28
N SER A 143 -16.19 4.37 -6.07
CA SER A 143 -16.77 4.16 -7.41
C SER A 143 -16.31 5.20 -8.39
N GLU A 144 -16.26 4.80 -9.65
CA GLU A 144 -15.96 5.67 -10.80
C GLU A 144 -14.71 6.54 -10.61
N MET A 145 -13.67 6.00 -9.96
CA MET A 145 -12.41 6.67 -9.71
C MET A 145 -11.61 6.84 -11.00
N GLY A 146 -11.30 8.10 -11.33
CA GLY A 146 -10.53 8.50 -12.51
C GLY A 146 -11.22 8.19 -13.84
N THR A 147 -10.52 8.46 -14.95
CA THR A 147 -11.07 8.35 -16.30
C THR A 147 -11.42 6.91 -16.74
N ALA A 148 -10.80 5.88 -16.18
CA ALA A 148 -11.21 4.48 -16.46
C ALA A 148 -12.42 4.02 -15.66
N LYS A 149 -12.96 4.84 -14.77
CA LYS A 149 -14.10 4.50 -13.89
C LYS A 149 -13.81 3.26 -13.05
N LEU A 150 -12.73 3.30 -12.28
CA LEU A 150 -12.39 2.19 -11.40
C LEU A 150 -13.35 2.19 -10.20
N SER A 151 -13.80 1.00 -9.80
CA SER A 151 -14.63 0.84 -8.61
C SER A 151 -14.13 -0.34 -7.79
N GLY A 152 -14.34 -0.31 -6.48
CA GLY A 152 -13.89 -1.37 -5.60
C GLY A 152 -13.71 -0.88 -4.18
N VAL A 153 -12.63 -1.34 -3.54
CA VAL A 153 -12.32 -0.98 -2.15
C VAL A 153 -10.86 -0.64 -1.93
N VAL A 154 -10.63 0.26 -0.98
CA VAL A 154 -9.31 0.55 -0.41
C VAL A 154 -9.20 -0.18 0.91
N LEU A 155 -8.13 -0.95 1.10
CA LEU A 155 -7.73 -1.53 2.38
C LEU A 155 -6.53 -0.74 2.91
N SER A 156 -6.69 -0.18 4.10
CA SER A 156 -5.62 0.52 4.82
C SER A 156 -5.33 -0.15 6.14
N PHE A 157 -4.05 -0.39 6.41
CA PHE A 157 -3.60 -0.97 7.66
C PHE A 157 -2.14 -0.63 7.95
N ASP A 158 -1.79 -0.71 9.22
CA ASP A 158 -0.45 -0.36 9.69
C ASP A 158 0.34 -1.63 10.04
N PHE A 159 1.60 -1.66 9.64
CA PHE A 159 2.50 -2.77 9.92
C PHE A 159 3.85 -2.30 10.46
N THR A 160 4.45 -3.13 11.31
CA THR A 160 5.76 -2.91 11.93
C THR A 160 6.60 -4.16 11.75
N ILE A 161 7.81 -4.02 11.20
CA ILE A 161 8.72 -5.15 11.04
C ILE A 161 9.32 -5.53 12.40
N LEU A 162 9.21 -6.81 12.78
CA LEU A 162 9.75 -7.34 14.02
C LEU A 162 11.01 -8.16 13.71
N ASN A 163 12.17 -7.51 13.66
CA ASN A 163 13.48 -8.04 14.06
C ASN A 163 14.65 -7.23 13.46
N ASN A 164 15.53 -6.80 14.36
CA ASN A 164 17.01 -6.80 14.30
C ASN A 164 17.77 -6.14 13.15
N THR A 165 17.18 -5.26 12.35
CA THR A 165 18.01 -4.13 11.91
C THR A 165 18.10 -3.20 13.12
N LYS A 166 19.13 -3.43 13.96
CA LYS A 166 19.94 -2.25 14.28
C LYS A 166 20.18 -1.64 12.90
N CYS A 167 19.48 -0.57 12.56
CA CYS A 167 19.90 0.29 11.49
C CYS A 167 21.22 0.86 12.00
N GLU A 168 22.27 0.03 11.97
CA GLU A 168 23.62 0.52 12.09
C GLU A 168 23.71 1.52 10.96
N ASN A 169 24.04 2.75 11.33
CA ASN A 169 24.19 3.81 10.37
C ASN A 169 25.32 3.41 9.43
N SER A 170 24.95 2.78 8.31
CA SER A 170 25.90 2.26 7.33
C SER A 170 26.42 3.36 6.44
N GLU A 171 25.75 4.53 6.46
CA GLU A 171 26.08 5.68 5.64
C GLU A 171 27.01 6.67 6.36
N TYR A 172 26.83 6.86 7.67
CA TYR A 172 27.65 7.76 8.47
C TYR A 172 28.36 7.01 9.59
N SER A 173 29.69 7.10 9.59
CA SER A 173 30.49 6.58 10.69
C SER A 173 30.34 7.48 11.92
N ILE A 174 30.56 6.91 13.12
CA ILE A 174 30.54 7.68 14.38
C ILE A 174 31.58 8.82 14.38
N SER A 175 32.66 8.69 13.61
CA SER A 175 33.64 9.76 13.37
C SER A 175 33.03 10.95 12.64
N ASP A 176 32.24 10.71 11.59
CA ASP A 176 31.64 11.78 10.77
C ASP A 176 30.61 12.58 11.56
N LEU A 177 29.91 11.94 12.50
CA LEU A 177 28.95 12.60 13.38
C LEU A 177 29.58 13.63 14.32
N LYS A 178 30.84 13.44 14.72
CA LYS A 178 31.56 14.40 15.57
C LYS A 178 31.90 15.66 14.79
N ASP A 179 32.24 15.52 13.51
CA ASP A 179 32.57 16.66 12.65
C ASP A 179 31.35 17.54 12.39
N LEU A 180 30.15 16.95 12.27
CA LEU A 180 28.87 17.68 12.13
C LEU A 180 28.51 18.57 13.33
N LEU A 181 29.05 18.28 14.52
CA LEU A 181 28.82 19.06 15.74
C LEU A 181 29.88 20.14 15.98
N SER A 182 30.88 20.25 15.10
CA SER A 182 31.97 21.22 15.19
C SER A 182 31.49 22.63 14.86
N LEU A 183 30.88 23.32 15.80
CA LEU A 183 30.65 24.77 15.73
C LEU A 183 31.97 25.53 15.98
N ASN A 184 32.95 25.34 15.10
CA ASN A 184 34.17 26.13 15.15
C ASN A 184 33.85 27.57 14.73
N ASN A 185 33.65 28.45 15.72
CA ASN A 185 33.68 29.92 15.66
C ASN A 185 32.87 30.59 14.53
N ILE A 186 31.58 30.85 14.78
CA ILE A 186 30.75 31.72 13.91
C ILE A 186 30.85 33.21 14.32
N HIS A 187 31.58 33.57 15.39
CA HIS A 187 31.78 34.98 15.74
C HIS A 187 33.22 35.45 15.49
N PRO A 188 33.46 36.37 14.53
CA PRO A 188 34.66 37.19 14.57
C PRO A 188 34.60 38.08 15.82
N GLN A 189 35.60 37.98 16.69
CA GLN A 189 35.79 38.95 17.76
C GLN A 189 36.07 40.33 17.13
N HIS A 190 35.10 41.24 17.23
CA HIS A 190 35.36 42.64 16.91
C HIS A 190 36.28 43.23 17.98
N LYS A 191 37.45 43.72 17.57
CA LYS A 191 38.35 44.48 18.45
C LYS A 191 37.71 45.85 18.74
N HIS A 192 37.62 46.20 20.02
CA HIS A 192 37.33 47.55 20.48
C HIS A 192 38.56 48.45 20.32
#